data_AF-A0A3B9GRF7-F1
#
_entry.id   AF-A0A3B9GRF7-F1
#
_cell.length_a   1.000
_cell.length_b   1.000
_cell.length_c   1.000
_cell.angle_alpha   90.00
_cell.angle_beta   90.00
_cell.angle_gamma   90.00
#
_symmetry.space_group_name_H-M   'P 1'
#
loop_
_entity.id
_entity.type
_entity.pdbx_description
1 polymer ?
#
loop_
_entity_poly.entity_id
_entity_poly.type
_entity_poly.pdbx_seq_one_letter_code
_entity_poly.pdbx_strand_id
1 'polypeptide(L)'
;METTDTKVRVTISTSPRLYNDMTPAIKALDGYSPYSGAENPRMKVFFVNNSDNEQTQTVFNWQSGYTWSAEARLSIGNVYSTFGFMPSSAVTTATLTPAVDPSTGATMTLEGLSTAGTQDICVMAGVLKATELTPDITAKTNSDILGKWTFEATETGNVLYVLMHHLFAQVSLDFVVGSQYSTLRAIKLKKVTMTTKRGPVTATVTNNATSYADVAFILPATESTEIVTLYEDAEGKFISLEGETPTTIPAFFTPILSGSSREITFTSTYDVYDDTRSTIVRSNCTATNSWTLNTPLGSGEKYTINAKVKPTYLYQLADPDLDNPTIVLAAP
;
A
#
# COMPACT_ATOMS: atom_id res chain seq x y z
N MET A 1 -21.44 27.28 28.89
CA MET A 1 -21.26 25.88 29.33
C MET A 1 -19.86 25.51 28.88
N GLU A 2 -18.92 25.29 29.79
CA GLU A 2 -17.58 24.79 29.42
C GLU A 2 -17.74 23.36 28.91
N THR A 3 -17.54 23.14 27.62
CA THR A 3 -17.42 21.80 27.04
C THR A 3 -16.09 21.22 27.50
N THR A 4 -16.13 20.34 28.50
CA THR A 4 -14.93 19.68 29.00
C THR A 4 -14.46 18.66 27.96
N ASP A 5 -13.20 18.75 27.55
CA ASP A 5 -12.55 17.73 26.71
C ASP A 5 -12.73 16.35 27.33
N THR A 6 -13.55 15.54 26.67
CA THR A 6 -13.85 14.18 27.13
C THR A 6 -13.12 13.20 26.23
N LYS A 7 -12.57 12.13 26.82
CA LYS A 7 -12.08 11.01 26.03
C LYS A 7 -13.26 10.18 25.59
N VAL A 8 -13.49 10.10 24.29
CA VAL A 8 -14.51 9.23 23.70
C VAL A 8 -13.83 8.12 22.90
N ARG A 9 -14.39 6.91 22.97
CA ARG A 9 -13.92 5.81 22.14
C ARG A 9 -14.46 5.99 20.73
N VAL A 10 -13.56 5.95 19.75
CA VAL A 10 -13.89 5.96 18.33
C VAL A 10 -13.44 4.63 17.72
N THR A 11 -14.30 4.06 16.89
CA THR A 11 -14.00 2.85 16.11
C THR A 11 -14.12 3.16 14.63
N ILE A 12 -13.12 2.79 13.86
CA ILE A 12 -13.05 2.99 12.41
C ILE A 12 -13.12 1.64 11.71
N SER A 13 -13.87 1.55 10.61
CA SER A 13 -13.89 0.37 9.75
C SER A 13 -13.81 0.72 8.25
N THR A 14 -13.14 -0.14 7.49
CA THR A 14 -12.95 -0.01 6.02
C THR A 14 -13.68 -1.11 5.22
N SER A 15 -14.72 -1.72 5.79
CA SER A 15 -15.44 -2.91 5.27
C SER A 15 -15.34 -3.16 3.74
N PRO A 16 -14.87 -4.33 3.28
CA PRO A 16 -14.83 -4.67 1.85
C PRO A 16 -16.19 -4.66 1.16
N ARG A 17 -17.27 -4.78 1.92
CA ARG A 17 -18.63 -4.61 1.39
C ARG A 17 -18.83 -3.22 0.81
N LEU A 18 -18.29 -2.16 1.44
CA LEU A 18 -18.35 -0.80 0.90
C LEU A 18 -17.79 -0.77 -0.51
N TYR A 19 -16.57 -1.29 -0.69
CA TYR A 19 -15.94 -1.36 -2.00
C TYR A 19 -16.76 -2.19 -3.00
N ASN A 20 -17.23 -3.37 -2.59
CA ASN A 20 -17.98 -4.27 -3.46
C ASN A 20 -19.36 -3.71 -3.87
N ASP A 21 -19.96 -2.86 -3.03
CA ASP A 21 -21.23 -2.21 -3.29
C ASP A 21 -21.06 -0.87 -4.04
N MET A 22 -19.81 -0.41 -4.27
CA MET A 22 -19.54 0.77 -5.10
C MET A 22 -19.96 0.55 -6.56
N THR A 23 -20.46 1.61 -7.18
CA THR A 23 -20.78 1.62 -8.62
C THR A 23 -19.54 1.27 -9.46
N PRO A 24 -19.69 0.53 -10.58
CA PRO A 24 -18.58 0.21 -11.49
C PRO A 24 -17.77 1.44 -11.94
N ALA A 25 -18.40 2.60 -12.08
CA ALA A 25 -17.74 3.85 -12.44
C ALA A 25 -16.65 4.29 -11.44
N ILE A 26 -16.77 3.95 -10.15
CA ILE A 26 -15.76 4.26 -9.12
C ILE A 26 -14.72 3.16 -9.01
N LYS A 27 -15.12 1.89 -9.17
CA LYS A 27 -14.15 0.79 -9.26
C LYS A 27 -13.24 0.91 -10.49
N ALA A 28 -13.71 1.63 -11.51
CA ALA A 28 -12.96 2.00 -12.70
C ALA A 28 -12.11 3.27 -12.54
N LEU A 29 -12.19 3.96 -11.39
CA LEU A 29 -11.26 5.03 -11.06
C LEU A 29 -10.02 4.44 -10.40
N ASP A 30 -8.86 4.91 -10.84
CA ASP A 30 -7.57 4.52 -10.28
C ASP A 30 -7.54 4.82 -8.78
N GLY A 31 -6.92 3.94 -7.99
CA GLY A 31 -6.64 4.22 -6.59
C GLY A 31 -7.58 3.58 -5.57
N TYR A 32 -8.65 2.89 -5.96
CA TYR A 32 -9.61 2.33 -4.99
C TYR A 32 -9.57 0.80 -4.96
N SER A 33 -9.26 0.25 -3.79
CA SER A 33 -9.46 -1.16 -3.48
C SER A 33 -9.74 -1.32 -1.98
N PRO A 34 -10.34 -2.44 -1.55
CA PRO A 34 -10.38 -2.76 -0.14
C PRO A 34 -8.94 -2.99 0.32
N TYR A 35 -8.50 -2.24 1.33
CA TYR A 35 -7.16 -2.44 1.88
C TYR A 35 -6.98 -3.91 2.29
N SER A 36 -6.06 -4.60 1.62
CA SER A 36 -5.85 -6.04 1.77
C SER A 36 -4.70 -6.39 2.71
N GLY A 37 -4.26 -5.45 3.56
CA GLY A 37 -3.04 -5.62 4.35
C GLY A 37 -3.11 -6.84 5.27
N ALA A 38 -2.12 -7.72 5.11
CA ALA A 38 -1.83 -8.86 5.97
C ALA A 38 -1.07 -8.46 7.27
N GLU A 39 -0.79 -7.17 7.44
CA GLU A 39 -0.09 -6.61 8.60
C GLU A 39 -1.06 -5.70 9.35
N ASN A 40 -1.06 -5.75 10.69
CA ASN A 40 -1.93 -4.99 11.59
C ASN A 40 -1.57 -3.48 11.56
N PRO A 41 -2.05 -2.68 10.60
CA PRO A 41 -1.48 -1.37 10.35
C PRO A 41 -2.10 -0.39 11.34
N ARG A 42 -1.31 0.57 11.83
CA ARG A 42 -1.85 1.69 12.60
C ARG A 42 -2.31 2.78 11.66
N MET A 43 -3.41 3.45 11.98
CA MET A 43 -3.96 4.55 11.19
C MET A 43 -3.80 5.86 11.96
N LYS A 44 -3.31 6.92 11.32
CA LYS A 44 -3.26 8.25 11.93
C LYS A 44 -4.44 9.06 11.43
N VAL A 45 -5.21 9.61 12.37
CA VAL A 45 -6.43 10.37 12.09
C VAL A 45 -6.37 11.72 12.76
N PHE A 46 -6.77 12.74 12.02
CA PHE A 46 -6.96 14.11 12.44
C PHE A 46 -8.45 14.39 12.55
N PHE A 47 -8.84 15.01 13.66
CA PHE A 47 -10.19 15.53 13.89
C PHE A 47 -10.08 17.04 14.01
N VAL A 48 -10.87 17.77 13.23
CA VAL A 48 -10.95 19.23 13.25
C VAL A 48 -12.34 19.61 13.71
N ASN A 49 -12.45 20.32 14.84
CA ASN A 49 -13.73 20.81 15.33
C ASN A 49 -14.25 21.92 14.42
N ASN A 50 -15.48 21.77 13.90
CA ASN A 50 -16.05 22.70 12.94
C ASN A 50 -16.44 24.05 13.55
N SER A 51 -16.51 24.20 14.87
CA SER A 51 -16.90 25.46 15.51
C SER A 51 -15.74 26.44 15.68
N ASP A 52 -14.52 25.95 15.90
CA ASP A 52 -13.36 26.74 16.32
C ASP A 52 -12.06 26.34 15.60
N ASN A 53 -12.13 25.38 14.68
CA ASN A 53 -11.00 24.83 13.94
C ASN A 53 -9.91 24.20 14.85
N GLU A 54 -10.25 23.85 16.09
CA GLU A 54 -9.32 23.12 16.95
C GLU A 54 -9.04 21.73 16.38
N GLN A 55 -7.75 21.40 16.27
CA GLN A 55 -7.30 20.13 15.70
C GLN A 55 -6.76 19.21 16.80
N THR A 56 -7.27 17.99 16.82
CA THR A 56 -6.68 16.88 17.57
C THR A 56 -6.28 15.76 16.63
N GLN A 57 -5.32 14.93 17.04
CA GLN A 57 -4.88 13.78 16.24
C GLN A 57 -4.77 12.55 17.13
N THR A 58 -5.03 11.37 16.57
CA THR A 58 -5.01 10.10 17.30
C THR A 58 -4.52 8.98 16.39
N VAL A 59 -3.77 8.04 16.98
CA VAL A 59 -3.33 6.82 16.29
C VAL A 59 -4.26 5.67 16.67
N PHE A 60 -4.91 5.12 15.67
CA PHE A 60 -5.85 4.01 15.76
C PHE A 60 -5.12 2.68 15.60
N ASN A 61 -5.36 1.77 16.54
CA ASN A 61 -4.73 0.45 16.55
C ASN A 61 -5.67 -0.57 15.91
N TRP A 62 -5.14 -1.38 15.01
CA TRP A 62 -5.86 -2.52 14.44
C TRP A 62 -6.36 -3.44 15.55
N GLN A 63 -7.58 -3.93 15.41
CA GLN A 63 -8.21 -4.83 16.37
C GLN A 63 -8.37 -6.23 15.77
N SER A 64 -9.17 -6.31 14.71
CA SER A 64 -9.43 -7.54 13.96
C SER A 64 -10.12 -7.20 12.64
N GLY A 65 -9.92 -8.04 11.62
CA GLY A 65 -10.53 -7.84 10.29
C GLY A 65 -10.22 -6.45 9.73
N TYR A 66 -11.27 -5.68 9.45
CA TYR A 66 -11.20 -4.34 8.88
C TYR A 66 -11.60 -3.27 9.90
N THR A 67 -11.15 -3.42 11.16
CA THR A 67 -11.55 -2.54 12.26
C THR A 67 -10.35 -2.06 13.07
N TRP A 68 -10.34 -0.76 13.36
CA TRP A 68 -9.37 -0.07 14.19
C TRP A 68 -10.07 0.70 15.30
N SER A 69 -9.45 0.86 16.46
CA SER A 69 -10.02 1.69 17.53
C SER A 69 -8.98 2.47 18.32
N ALA A 70 -9.42 3.58 18.89
CA ALA A 70 -8.65 4.38 19.84
C ALA A 70 -9.57 5.21 20.75
N GLU A 71 -9.01 5.73 21.84
CA GLU A 71 -9.60 6.85 22.58
C GLU A 71 -9.15 8.15 21.94
N ALA A 72 -10.09 8.94 21.43
CA ALA A 72 -9.86 10.29 20.93
C ALA A 72 -10.37 11.30 21.97
N ARG A 73 -9.66 12.44 22.11
CA ARG A 73 -10.12 13.56 22.95
C ARG A 73 -11.04 14.43 22.11
N LEU A 74 -12.35 14.26 22.28
CA LEU A 74 -13.38 14.98 21.54
C LEU A 74 -14.47 15.44 22.51
N SER A 75 -14.94 16.67 22.35
CA SER A 75 -16.06 17.19 23.13
C SER A 75 -17.38 16.61 22.59
N ILE A 76 -18.19 16.03 23.48
CA ILE A 76 -19.49 15.46 23.11
C ILE A 76 -20.42 16.58 22.61
N GLY A 77 -21.16 16.30 21.53
CA GLY A 77 -22.07 17.25 20.87
C GLY A 77 -21.40 18.15 19.82
N ASN A 78 -20.06 18.15 19.73
CA ASN A 78 -19.35 18.88 18.68
C ASN A 78 -19.28 18.08 17.38
N VAL A 79 -19.28 18.80 16.25
CA VAL A 79 -19.14 18.23 14.91
C VAL A 79 -17.69 18.33 14.47
N TYR A 80 -17.11 17.19 14.08
CA TYR A 80 -15.72 17.09 13.68
C TYR A 80 -15.58 16.67 12.23
N SER A 81 -14.74 17.38 11.48
CA SER A 81 -14.22 16.94 10.18
C SER A 81 -13.03 16.00 10.39
N THR A 82 -13.04 14.85 9.71
CA THR A 82 -12.14 13.72 9.96
C THR A 82 -11.33 13.41 8.72
N PHE A 83 -10.01 13.35 8.87
CA PHE A 83 -9.05 13.05 7.80
C PHE A 83 -8.02 12.07 8.32
N GLY A 84 -7.48 11.19 7.48
CA GLY A 84 -6.48 10.24 7.96
C GLY A 84 -5.74 9.51 6.86
N PHE A 85 -4.76 8.73 7.29
CA PHE A 85 -3.96 7.89 6.41
C PHE A 85 -3.45 6.66 7.17
N MET A 86 -3.03 5.66 6.40
CA MET A 86 -2.43 4.43 6.91
C MET A 86 -1.43 3.84 5.89
N PRO A 87 -0.40 3.12 6.36
CA PRO A 87 -0.03 2.98 7.76
C PRO A 87 0.61 4.26 8.31
N SER A 88 0.39 4.56 9.59
CA SER A 88 0.90 5.77 10.25
C SER A 88 2.43 5.84 10.29
N SER A 89 3.09 4.69 10.16
CA SER A 89 4.54 4.54 10.13
C SER A 89 5.17 4.84 8.77
N ALA A 90 4.37 5.00 7.71
CA ALA A 90 4.90 5.22 6.37
C ALA A 90 5.46 6.63 6.13
N VAL A 91 5.23 7.55 7.07
CA VAL A 91 5.65 8.95 6.99
C VAL A 91 6.46 9.32 8.21
N THR A 92 7.39 10.25 8.06
CA THR A 92 8.13 10.83 9.18
C THR A 92 7.30 11.92 9.86
N THR A 93 6.66 12.76 9.04
CA THR A 93 5.82 13.87 9.48
C THR A 93 4.52 13.87 8.69
N ALA A 94 3.42 14.18 9.37
CA ALA A 94 2.15 14.46 8.73
C ALA A 94 1.53 15.71 9.36
N THR A 95 1.20 16.69 8.53
CA THR A 95 0.50 17.92 8.91
C THR A 95 -0.83 18.01 8.20
N LEU A 96 -1.77 18.72 8.81
CA LEU A 96 -3.08 19.01 8.24
C LEU A 96 -3.30 20.51 8.29
N THR A 97 -3.81 21.07 7.20
CA THR A 97 -4.29 22.45 7.11
C THR A 97 -5.76 22.39 6.69
N PRO A 98 -6.71 22.57 7.62
CA PRO A 98 -8.13 22.59 7.27
C PRO A 98 -8.46 23.80 6.39
N ALA A 99 -9.50 23.67 5.57
CA ALA A 99 -10.12 24.82 4.95
C ALA A 99 -10.69 25.78 6.02
N VAL A 100 -11.00 27.03 5.64
CA VAL A 100 -11.61 28.02 6.54
C VAL A 100 -12.87 27.46 7.20
N ASP A 101 -13.68 26.74 6.42
CA ASP A 101 -14.73 25.84 6.89
C ASP A 101 -14.22 24.39 6.76
N PRO A 102 -13.89 23.70 7.86
CA PRO A 102 -13.34 22.34 7.81
C PRO A 102 -14.28 21.33 7.16
N SER A 103 -15.59 21.56 7.19
CA SER A 103 -16.56 20.67 6.54
C SER A 103 -16.39 20.64 5.03
N THR A 104 -15.75 21.67 4.47
CA THR A 104 -15.51 21.78 3.03
C THR A 104 -14.23 21.08 2.57
N GLY A 105 -13.35 20.69 3.49
CA GLY A 105 -12.12 20.00 3.14
C GLY A 105 -10.90 20.36 3.98
N ALA A 106 -9.77 19.77 3.60
CA ALA A 106 -8.46 20.03 4.19
C ALA A 106 -7.34 19.58 3.25
N THR A 107 -6.17 20.20 3.39
CA THR A 107 -4.94 19.74 2.76
C THR A 107 -4.07 19.02 3.79
N MET A 108 -3.71 17.78 3.52
CA MET A 108 -2.78 16.98 4.32
C MET A 108 -1.45 16.87 3.61
N THR A 109 -0.36 17.15 4.32
CA THR A 109 1.00 16.98 3.80
C THR A 109 1.66 15.79 4.50
N LEU A 110 2.10 14.82 3.71
CA LEU A 110 2.76 13.60 4.15
C LEU A 110 4.23 13.63 3.70
N GLU A 111 5.16 13.73 4.65
CA GLU A 111 6.58 13.86 4.38
C GLU A 111 7.34 12.56 4.68
N GLY A 112 8.46 12.38 3.97
CA GLY A 112 9.33 11.21 4.18
C GLY A 112 8.75 9.91 3.66
N LEU A 113 7.80 9.98 2.71
CA LEU A 113 7.25 8.82 2.05
C LEU A 113 8.35 8.15 1.25
N SER A 114 8.63 6.89 1.56
CA SER A 114 9.48 6.04 0.74
C SER A 114 8.94 5.99 -0.69
N THR A 115 9.80 6.01 -1.71
CA THR A 115 9.33 5.96 -3.09
C THR A 115 8.86 4.58 -3.50
N ALA A 116 9.22 3.58 -2.71
CA ALA A 116 8.82 2.21 -2.93
C ALA A 116 8.87 1.39 -1.63
N GLY A 117 8.00 0.41 -1.45
CA GLY A 117 7.86 -0.26 -0.16
C GLY A 117 7.16 -1.60 -0.24
N THR A 118 7.05 -2.25 0.91
CA THR A 118 6.16 -3.41 1.12
C THR A 118 4.77 -3.01 1.60
N GLN A 119 4.60 -1.74 1.95
CA GLN A 119 3.36 -1.23 2.52
C GLN A 119 2.60 -0.40 1.50
N ASP A 120 1.33 -0.71 1.39
CA ASP A 120 0.37 0.08 0.66
C ASP A 120 -0.07 1.27 1.51
N ILE A 121 0.09 2.47 0.96
CA ILE A 121 -0.22 3.71 1.66
C ILE A 121 -1.55 4.22 1.15
N CYS A 122 -2.49 4.43 2.06
CA CYS A 122 -3.84 4.88 1.75
C CYS A 122 -4.20 6.12 2.56
N VAL A 123 -5.06 6.96 2.00
CA VAL A 123 -5.65 8.13 2.66
C VAL A 123 -7.16 8.00 2.73
N MET A 124 -7.80 8.60 3.72
CA MET A 124 -9.24 8.66 3.79
C MET A 124 -9.79 9.56 2.68
N ALA A 125 -10.73 9.02 1.90
CA ALA A 125 -11.44 9.73 0.84
C ALA A 125 -12.89 10.09 1.22
N GLY A 126 -13.33 9.66 2.40
CA GLY A 126 -14.65 9.97 2.92
C GLY A 126 -14.97 9.20 4.20
N VAL A 127 -15.94 9.72 4.96
CA VAL A 127 -16.36 9.22 6.26
C VAL A 127 -17.88 9.16 6.32
N LEU A 128 -18.39 8.03 6.77
CA LEU A 128 -19.80 7.80 7.09
C LEU A 128 -19.94 7.42 8.56
N LYS A 129 -20.64 8.25 9.34
CA LYS A 129 -21.04 7.88 10.70
C LYS A 129 -22.04 6.73 10.65
N ALA A 130 -21.87 5.76 11.53
CA ALA A 130 -22.78 4.64 11.68
C ALA A 130 -23.01 4.32 13.16
N THR A 131 -24.04 3.52 13.41
CA THR A 131 -24.42 3.07 14.76
C THR A 131 -23.86 1.69 15.10
N GLU A 132 -23.32 0.95 14.13
CA GLU A 132 -22.85 -0.43 14.29
C GLU A 132 -21.61 -0.76 13.44
N LEU A 133 -20.92 -1.88 13.74
CA LEU A 133 -19.70 -2.34 13.05
C LEU A 133 -19.94 -3.08 11.71
N THR A 134 -21.20 -3.23 11.33
CA THR A 134 -21.61 -3.74 10.02
C THR A 134 -22.94 -3.12 9.59
N PRO A 135 -23.01 -1.81 9.30
CA PRO A 135 -24.23 -1.15 8.90
C PRO A 135 -24.71 -1.75 7.59
N ASP A 136 -26.03 -1.84 7.45
CA ASP A 136 -26.63 -2.07 6.15
C ASP A 136 -26.39 -0.84 5.27
N ILE A 137 -25.39 -0.95 4.40
CA ILE A 137 -25.01 0.07 3.42
C ILE A 137 -25.60 -0.20 2.04
N THR A 138 -26.45 -1.22 1.88
CA THR A 138 -26.99 -1.60 0.56
C THR A 138 -27.83 -0.49 -0.09
N ALA A 139 -28.40 0.41 0.72
CA ALA A 139 -29.13 1.59 0.27
C ALA A 139 -28.26 2.86 0.15
N LYS A 140 -26.97 2.81 0.52
CA LYS A 140 -26.06 3.95 0.46
C LYS A 140 -25.38 4.02 -0.90
N THR A 141 -25.25 5.23 -1.40
CA THR A 141 -24.62 5.58 -2.67
C THR A 141 -23.31 6.31 -2.42
N ASN A 142 -22.53 6.51 -3.49
CA ASN A 142 -21.23 7.19 -3.39
C ASN A 142 -21.34 8.61 -2.81
N SER A 143 -22.42 9.35 -3.11
CA SER A 143 -22.64 10.70 -2.57
C SER A 143 -22.90 10.73 -1.07
N ASP A 144 -23.21 9.59 -0.46
CA ASP A 144 -23.43 9.48 0.98
C ASP A 144 -22.13 9.40 1.78
N ILE A 145 -20.99 9.15 1.12
CA ILE A 145 -19.70 8.89 1.79
C ILE A 145 -18.56 9.70 1.17
N LEU A 146 -18.48 9.76 -0.16
CA LEU A 146 -17.40 10.47 -0.86
C LEU A 146 -17.47 11.97 -0.60
N GLY A 147 -16.34 12.58 -0.26
CA GLY A 147 -16.29 14.01 0.05
C GLY A 147 -17.06 14.40 1.31
N LYS A 148 -17.47 13.41 2.12
CA LYS A 148 -18.05 13.61 3.46
C LYS A 148 -16.97 13.44 4.50
N TRP A 149 -16.82 14.43 5.37
CA TRP A 149 -15.74 14.45 6.36
C TRP A 149 -16.27 14.50 7.79
N THR A 150 -17.55 14.80 7.97
CA THR A 150 -18.09 15.25 9.26
C THR A 150 -18.79 14.14 10.03
N PHE A 151 -18.62 14.13 11.35
CA PHE A 151 -19.51 13.42 12.27
C PHE A 151 -19.68 14.20 13.58
N GLU A 152 -20.80 14.01 14.27
CA GLU A 152 -21.00 14.54 15.61
C GLU A 152 -20.52 13.53 16.66
N ALA A 153 -19.66 13.97 17.59
CA ALA A 153 -19.15 13.11 18.66
C ALA A 153 -20.21 12.86 19.73
N THR A 154 -20.41 11.59 20.09
CA THR A 154 -21.35 11.14 21.13
C THR A 154 -20.60 10.45 22.27
N GLU A 155 -21.26 10.30 23.42
CA GLU A 155 -20.66 9.59 24.58
C GLU A 155 -20.27 8.14 24.25
N THR A 156 -21.13 7.46 23.47
CA THR A 156 -20.91 6.10 22.99
C THR A 156 -21.28 5.99 21.52
N GLY A 157 -20.85 4.92 20.85
CA GLY A 157 -21.27 4.60 19.49
C GLY A 157 -20.64 5.46 18.38
N ASN A 158 -19.44 6.02 18.61
CA ASN A 158 -18.68 6.71 17.55
C ASN A 158 -18.06 5.69 16.58
N VAL A 159 -18.88 5.11 15.73
CA VAL A 159 -18.41 4.21 14.66
C VAL A 159 -18.35 4.98 13.34
N LEU A 160 -17.18 4.96 12.72
CA LEU A 160 -16.90 5.62 11.46
C LEU A 160 -16.55 4.57 10.40
N TYR A 161 -17.26 4.62 9.28
CA TYR A 161 -16.90 3.93 8.06
C TYR A 161 -16.08 4.86 7.20
N VAL A 162 -14.93 4.39 6.76
CA VAL A 162 -14.05 5.22 5.94
C VAL A 162 -13.79 4.55 4.61
N LEU A 163 -13.86 5.37 3.56
CA LEU A 163 -13.38 5.01 2.24
C LEU A 163 -11.90 5.35 2.16
N MET A 164 -11.09 4.46 1.59
CA MET A 164 -9.65 4.63 1.45
C MET A 164 -9.25 4.76 -0.01
N HIS A 165 -8.33 5.67 -0.30
CA HIS A 165 -7.70 5.89 -1.61
C HIS A 165 -6.22 5.52 -1.49
N HIS A 166 -5.79 4.51 -2.26
CA HIS A 166 -4.41 4.11 -2.41
C HIS A 166 -3.60 5.24 -3.04
N LEU A 167 -2.49 5.62 -2.40
CA LEU A 167 -1.56 6.58 -2.95
C LEU A 167 -0.59 5.93 -3.94
N PHE A 168 -0.25 4.66 -3.71
CA PHE A 168 0.82 3.96 -4.43
C PHE A 168 0.25 3.03 -5.50
N ALA A 169 1.01 2.83 -6.57
CA ALA A 169 0.79 1.75 -7.52
C ALA A 169 1.36 0.45 -6.93
N GLN A 170 0.77 -0.69 -7.29
CA GLN A 170 1.31 -2.01 -6.95
C GLN A 170 2.09 -2.57 -8.14
N VAL A 171 3.33 -3.01 -7.90
CA VAL A 171 4.11 -3.82 -8.84
C VAL A 171 4.29 -5.20 -8.24
N SER A 172 3.88 -6.23 -8.95
CA SER A 172 4.02 -7.62 -8.50
C SER A 172 5.19 -8.28 -9.21
N LEU A 173 6.11 -8.88 -8.47
CA LEU A 173 7.18 -9.71 -8.99
C LEU A 173 6.71 -11.17 -8.98
N ASP A 174 6.42 -11.72 -10.15
CA ASP A 174 5.94 -13.10 -10.30
C ASP A 174 7.10 -14.01 -10.68
N PHE A 175 7.53 -14.85 -9.73
CA PHE A 175 8.62 -15.78 -9.95
C PHE A 175 8.11 -17.16 -10.38
N VAL A 176 8.69 -17.68 -11.45
CA VAL A 176 8.48 -19.06 -11.92
C VAL A 176 9.79 -19.74 -12.33
N VAL A 177 9.92 -21.02 -12.00
CA VAL A 177 10.99 -21.87 -12.52
C VAL A 177 10.56 -22.44 -13.87
N GLY A 178 11.32 -22.15 -14.92
CA GLY A 178 10.99 -22.64 -16.26
C GLY A 178 10.98 -24.17 -16.33
N SER A 179 10.05 -24.71 -17.12
CA SER A 179 9.80 -26.15 -17.30
C SER A 179 11.04 -26.99 -17.61
N GLN A 180 11.99 -26.43 -18.38
CA GLN A 180 13.26 -27.11 -18.68
C GLN A 180 14.24 -27.13 -17.51
N TYR A 181 14.23 -26.10 -16.65
CA TYR A 181 15.11 -26.02 -15.49
C TYR A 181 14.56 -26.85 -14.33
N SER A 182 13.23 -26.89 -14.19
CA SER A 182 12.54 -27.62 -13.12
C SER A 182 12.74 -29.13 -13.16
N THR A 183 13.15 -29.70 -14.30
CA THR A 183 13.52 -31.12 -14.38
C THR A 183 14.90 -31.42 -13.78
N LEU A 184 15.68 -30.38 -13.46
CA LEU A 184 17.06 -30.51 -12.99
C LEU A 184 17.24 -29.95 -11.59
N ARG A 185 16.52 -28.86 -11.27
CA ARG A 185 16.75 -28.06 -10.07
C ARG A 185 15.47 -27.43 -9.57
N ALA A 186 15.44 -27.15 -8.28
CA ALA A 186 14.47 -26.27 -7.65
C ALA A 186 15.15 -25.02 -7.08
N ILE A 187 14.41 -23.92 -7.01
CA ILE A 187 14.92 -22.64 -6.48
C ILE A 187 14.20 -22.30 -5.19
N LYS A 188 14.95 -22.02 -4.14
CA LYS A 188 14.44 -21.54 -2.86
C LYS A 188 14.83 -20.07 -2.68
N LEU A 189 13.87 -19.18 -2.85
CA LEU A 189 14.04 -17.73 -2.73
C LEU A 189 14.13 -17.33 -1.26
N LYS A 190 15.17 -16.58 -0.90
CA LYS A 190 15.42 -16.14 0.49
C LYS A 190 15.23 -14.65 0.68
N LYS A 191 15.64 -13.85 -0.30
CA LYS A 191 15.55 -12.39 -0.22
C LYS A 191 15.29 -11.79 -1.58
N VAL A 192 14.48 -10.75 -1.62
CA VAL A 192 14.36 -9.84 -2.75
C VAL A 192 14.50 -8.42 -2.24
N THR A 193 15.49 -7.71 -2.73
CA THR A 193 15.63 -6.27 -2.54
C THR A 193 15.42 -5.54 -3.84
N MET A 194 15.03 -4.29 -3.70
CA MET A 194 14.80 -3.40 -4.80
C MET A 194 15.54 -2.09 -4.57
N THR A 195 16.07 -1.53 -5.63
CA THR A 195 16.80 -0.27 -5.62
C THR A 195 16.19 0.69 -6.62
N THR A 196 15.93 1.91 -6.18
CA THR A 196 15.40 3.01 -7.01
C THR A 196 16.25 4.26 -6.80
N LYS A 197 16.48 5.04 -7.86
CA LYS A 197 17.19 6.33 -7.81
C LYS A 197 16.21 7.47 -7.56
N ARG A 198 15.44 7.36 -6.48
CA ARG A 198 14.56 8.42 -6.04
C ARG A 198 14.50 8.41 -4.53
N GLY A 199 14.82 9.55 -3.93
CA GLY A 199 14.75 9.70 -2.49
C GLY A 199 13.32 9.85 -1.98
N PRO A 200 13.11 9.87 -0.66
CA PRO A 200 11.80 10.06 -0.07
C PRO A 200 11.08 11.29 -0.63
N VAL A 201 9.77 11.17 -0.83
CA VAL A 201 8.93 12.21 -1.43
C VAL A 201 7.99 12.82 -0.39
N THR A 202 7.40 13.95 -0.77
CA THR A 202 6.27 14.53 -0.07
C THR A 202 5.01 14.33 -0.91
N ALA A 203 3.92 13.87 -0.29
CA ALA A 203 2.60 13.87 -0.92
C ALA A 203 1.73 14.96 -0.30
N THR A 204 1.06 15.73 -1.15
CA THR A 204 0.01 16.67 -0.75
C THR A 204 -1.33 16.07 -1.16
N VAL A 205 -2.23 15.95 -0.20
CA VAL A 205 -3.55 15.34 -0.36
C VAL A 205 -4.59 16.42 -0.08
N THR A 206 -5.29 16.87 -1.11
CA THR A 206 -6.31 17.91 -1.01
C THR A 206 -7.70 17.30 -1.06
N ASN A 207 -8.35 17.28 0.10
CA ASN A 207 -9.72 16.80 0.26
C ASN A 207 -10.69 17.97 0.07
N ASN A 208 -11.70 17.80 -0.78
CA ASN A 208 -12.74 18.81 -1.04
C ASN A 208 -14.14 18.24 -0.80
N ALA A 209 -15.13 19.10 -0.59
CA ALA A 209 -16.52 18.75 -0.24
C ALA A 209 -17.31 17.99 -1.33
N THR A 210 -16.81 18.03 -2.58
CA THR A 210 -17.57 17.62 -3.76
C THR A 210 -16.80 16.66 -4.68
N SER A 211 -15.56 16.33 -4.34
CA SER A 211 -14.68 15.52 -5.18
C SER A 211 -13.84 14.55 -4.36
N TYR A 212 -13.18 13.65 -5.07
CA TYR A 212 -12.10 12.83 -4.55
C TYR A 212 -10.97 13.68 -3.96
N ALA A 213 -10.21 13.06 -3.08
CA ALA A 213 -8.93 13.59 -2.64
C ALA A 213 -8.00 13.71 -3.85
N ASP A 214 -7.58 14.92 -4.18
CA ASP A 214 -6.55 15.15 -5.19
C ASP A 214 -5.18 14.91 -4.56
N VAL A 215 -4.29 14.23 -5.27
CA VAL A 215 -2.99 13.79 -4.75
C VAL A 215 -1.88 14.30 -5.67
N ALA A 216 -1.03 15.14 -5.10
CA ALA A 216 0.17 15.64 -5.77
C ALA A 216 1.42 15.11 -5.08
N PHE A 217 2.31 14.47 -5.84
CA PHE A 217 3.63 14.05 -5.36
C PHE A 217 4.68 15.11 -5.70
N ILE A 218 5.38 15.57 -4.67
CA ILE A 218 6.51 16.49 -4.78
C ILE A 218 7.79 15.65 -4.65
N LEU A 219 8.56 15.64 -5.74
CA LEU A 219 9.81 14.89 -5.80
C LEU A 219 10.94 15.66 -5.11
N PRO A 220 11.90 14.97 -4.49
CA PRO A 220 13.07 15.63 -3.94
C PRO A 220 13.86 16.30 -5.06
N ALA A 221 14.44 17.47 -4.76
CA ALA A 221 15.28 18.22 -5.70
C ALA A 221 16.57 17.46 -6.10
N THR A 222 17.02 16.56 -5.24
CA THR A 222 18.21 15.72 -5.46
C THR A 222 17.81 14.26 -5.39
N GLU A 223 18.20 13.47 -6.39
CA GLU A 223 18.02 12.03 -6.36
C GLU A 223 18.90 11.40 -5.27
N SER A 224 18.33 10.43 -4.55
CA SER A 224 19.09 9.54 -3.70
C SER A 224 18.70 8.10 -4.00
N THR A 225 19.61 7.18 -3.70
CA THR A 225 19.36 5.75 -3.84
C THR A 225 18.60 5.25 -2.62
N GLU A 226 17.46 4.63 -2.87
CA GLU A 226 16.67 3.94 -1.86
C GLU A 226 16.73 2.43 -2.10
N ILE A 227 17.03 1.66 -1.06
CA ILE A 227 17.07 0.20 -1.09
C ILE A 227 16.00 -0.34 -0.15
N VAL A 228 15.12 -1.16 -0.70
CA VAL A 228 13.94 -1.70 -0.01
C VAL A 228 14.00 -3.21 -0.04
N THR A 229 13.88 -3.85 1.13
CA THR A 229 13.68 -5.30 1.20
C THR A 229 12.20 -5.59 0.99
N LEU A 230 11.87 -6.24 -0.14
CA LEU A 230 10.50 -6.61 -0.50
C LEU A 230 10.08 -7.95 0.11
N TYR A 231 11.06 -8.85 0.27
CA TYR A 231 10.87 -10.18 0.81
C TYR A 231 12.16 -10.61 1.49
N GLU A 232 12.05 -11.21 2.68
CA GLU A 232 13.15 -11.83 3.39
C GLU A 232 12.61 -12.96 4.27
N ASP A 233 13.13 -14.16 4.06
CA ASP A 233 12.85 -15.35 4.85
C ASP A 233 14.15 -16.13 4.99
N ALA A 234 14.56 -16.37 6.25
CA ALA A 234 15.78 -17.09 6.56
C ALA A 234 15.74 -18.55 6.09
N GLU A 235 14.56 -19.18 6.13
CA GLU A 235 14.36 -20.53 5.60
C GLU A 235 14.18 -20.50 4.09
N GLY A 236 13.59 -19.43 3.58
CA GLY A 236 13.26 -19.23 2.18
C GLY A 236 12.04 -20.04 1.73
N LYS A 237 11.53 -19.70 0.54
CA LYS A 237 10.36 -20.32 -0.06
C LYS A 237 10.70 -20.88 -1.43
N PHE A 238 10.27 -22.11 -1.71
CA PHE A 238 10.41 -22.66 -3.06
C PHE A 238 9.56 -21.87 -4.04
N ILE A 239 10.20 -21.42 -5.11
CA ILE A 239 9.53 -20.73 -6.22
C ILE A 239 8.67 -21.76 -6.98
N SER A 240 7.49 -21.32 -7.41
CA SER A 240 6.54 -22.11 -8.20
C SER A 240 7.14 -22.59 -9.52
N LEU A 241 6.71 -23.76 -9.99
CA LEU A 241 7.09 -24.29 -11.31
C LEU A 241 6.22 -23.66 -12.41
N GLU A 242 6.73 -23.67 -13.64
CA GLU A 242 5.95 -23.23 -14.80
C GLU A 242 4.65 -24.04 -14.94
N GLY A 243 3.51 -23.35 -15.02
CA GLY A 243 2.16 -23.95 -15.01
C GLY A 243 1.47 -23.97 -13.65
N GLU A 244 2.19 -23.66 -12.57
CA GLU A 244 1.61 -23.41 -11.24
C GLU A 244 1.28 -21.92 -11.03
N THR A 245 0.51 -21.61 -9.99
CA THR A 245 0.32 -20.22 -9.55
C THR A 245 1.69 -19.61 -9.18
N PRO A 246 2.11 -18.49 -9.80
CA PRO A 246 3.42 -17.90 -9.55
C PRO A 246 3.66 -17.58 -8.08
N THR A 247 4.92 -17.63 -7.66
CA THR A 247 5.31 -17.07 -6.36
C THR A 247 5.40 -15.56 -6.52
N THR A 248 4.32 -14.88 -6.11
CA THR A 248 4.20 -13.41 -6.21
C THR A 248 4.77 -12.71 -4.99
N ILE A 249 5.64 -11.73 -5.21
CA ILE A 249 6.10 -10.77 -4.19
C ILE A 249 5.54 -9.38 -4.55
N PRO A 250 4.66 -8.79 -3.73
CA PRO A 250 4.16 -7.46 -3.97
C PRO A 250 5.21 -6.40 -3.58
N ALA A 251 5.23 -5.32 -4.36
CA ALA A 251 5.91 -4.08 -4.05
C ALA A 251 4.97 -2.91 -4.36
N PHE A 252 5.07 -1.84 -3.60
CA PHE A 252 4.28 -0.63 -3.79
C PHE A 252 5.20 0.52 -4.17
N PHE A 253 4.73 1.41 -5.04
CA PHE A 253 5.52 2.51 -5.59
C PHE A 253 4.74 3.81 -5.62
N THR A 254 5.43 4.91 -5.38
CA THR A 254 4.87 6.21 -5.77
C THR A 254 4.60 6.23 -7.27
N PRO A 255 3.50 6.84 -7.73
CA PRO A 255 3.11 6.87 -9.14
C PRO A 255 4.23 7.28 -10.09
N ILE A 256 4.20 6.70 -11.29
CA ILE A 256 5.07 7.09 -12.42
C ILE A 256 4.25 8.03 -13.28
N LEU A 257 4.57 9.33 -13.22
CA LEU A 257 3.86 10.36 -13.97
C LEU A 257 4.15 10.25 -15.47
N SER A 258 3.20 10.70 -16.29
CA SER A 258 3.36 10.74 -17.74
C SER A 258 4.63 11.49 -18.17
N GLY A 259 5.40 10.90 -19.08
CA GLY A 259 6.67 11.47 -19.55
C GLY A 259 7.85 11.28 -18.59
N SER A 260 7.67 10.55 -17.49
CA SER A 260 8.76 10.14 -16.59
C SER A 260 9.03 8.64 -16.72
N SER A 261 10.28 8.26 -16.43
CA SER A 261 10.68 6.86 -16.32
C SER A 261 11.25 6.60 -14.93
N ARG A 262 11.13 5.37 -14.43
CA ARG A 262 11.79 4.95 -13.20
C ARG A 262 12.71 3.77 -13.46
N GLU A 263 13.99 3.96 -13.21
CA GLU A 263 14.96 2.86 -13.17
C GLU A 263 14.81 2.12 -11.84
N ILE A 264 14.58 0.82 -11.93
CA ILE A 264 14.43 -0.07 -10.78
C ILE A 264 15.38 -1.24 -10.98
N THR A 265 16.13 -1.56 -9.94
CA THR A 265 16.98 -2.75 -9.91
C THR A 265 16.50 -3.70 -8.85
N PHE A 266 16.19 -4.95 -9.23
CA PHE A 266 15.84 -6.02 -8.32
C PHE A 266 17.04 -6.93 -8.11
N THR A 267 17.36 -7.20 -6.85
CA THR A 267 18.40 -8.16 -6.46
C THR A 267 17.73 -9.27 -5.66
N SER A 268 17.86 -10.50 -6.14
CA SER A 268 17.33 -11.70 -5.48
C SER A 268 18.48 -12.52 -4.91
N THR A 269 18.30 -13.03 -3.69
CA THR A 269 19.17 -14.02 -3.06
C THR A 269 18.41 -15.33 -2.90
N TYR A 270 19.00 -16.44 -3.35
CA TYR A 270 18.33 -17.74 -3.38
C TYR A 270 19.32 -18.90 -3.25
N ASP A 271 18.80 -20.08 -2.94
CA ASP A 271 19.51 -21.34 -2.95
C ASP A 271 19.00 -22.22 -4.10
N VAL A 272 19.89 -23.06 -4.62
CA VAL A 272 19.62 -24.03 -5.69
C VAL A 272 19.61 -25.42 -5.06
N TYR A 273 18.51 -26.13 -5.26
CA TYR A 273 18.32 -27.50 -4.83
C TYR A 273 18.27 -28.44 -6.03
N ASP A 274 18.43 -29.73 -5.77
CA ASP A 274 18.07 -30.76 -6.73
C ASP A 274 16.56 -30.71 -7.07
N ASP A 275 16.17 -31.43 -8.12
CA ASP A 275 14.79 -31.54 -8.58
C ASP A 275 13.86 -32.11 -7.49
N THR A 276 14.40 -32.95 -6.60
CA THR A 276 13.65 -33.51 -5.45
C THR A 276 13.47 -32.54 -4.28
N ARG A 277 14.06 -31.34 -4.34
CA ARG A 277 14.04 -30.31 -3.27
C ARG A 277 14.66 -30.79 -1.94
N SER A 278 15.47 -31.84 -1.96
CA SER A 278 16.01 -32.48 -0.77
C SER A 278 17.42 -32.03 -0.44
N THR A 279 18.23 -31.77 -1.46
CA THR A 279 19.66 -31.50 -1.32
C THR A 279 20.00 -30.14 -1.90
N ILE A 280 20.68 -29.32 -1.10
CA ILE A 280 21.24 -28.04 -1.58
C ILE A 280 22.41 -28.37 -2.52
N VAL A 281 22.28 -27.94 -3.76
CA VAL A 281 23.34 -28.01 -4.77
C VAL A 281 24.24 -26.77 -4.66
N ARG A 282 23.65 -25.60 -4.41
CA ARG A 282 24.38 -24.35 -4.19
C ARG A 282 23.61 -23.41 -3.27
N SER A 283 24.33 -22.67 -2.44
CA SER A 283 23.76 -21.69 -1.52
C SER A 283 24.17 -20.27 -1.83
N ASN A 284 23.35 -19.31 -1.39
CA ASN A 284 23.59 -17.87 -1.41
C ASN A 284 23.88 -17.31 -2.81
N CYS A 285 23.20 -17.84 -3.81
CA CYS A 285 23.25 -17.31 -5.16
C CYS A 285 22.58 -15.93 -5.20
N THR A 286 23.06 -15.06 -6.09
CA THR A 286 22.48 -13.73 -6.29
C THR A 286 22.18 -13.49 -7.77
N ALA A 287 21.08 -12.82 -8.05
CA ALA A 287 20.72 -12.37 -9.39
C ALA A 287 20.24 -10.92 -9.34
N THR A 288 20.81 -10.07 -10.18
CA THR A 288 20.50 -8.64 -10.25
C THR A 288 19.95 -8.31 -11.62
N ASN A 289 18.76 -7.71 -11.65
CA ASN A 289 18.08 -7.32 -12.89
C ASN A 289 17.64 -5.86 -12.80
N SER A 290 18.03 -5.07 -13.79
CA SER A 290 17.56 -3.69 -13.93
C SER A 290 16.44 -3.59 -14.95
N TRP A 291 15.42 -2.82 -14.63
CA TRP A 291 14.29 -2.50 -15.50
C TRP A 291 13.97 -1.01 -15.38
N THR A 292 13.94 -0.33 -16.51
CA THR A 292 13.29 0.98 -16.65
C THR A 292 11.79 0.83 -16.95
N LEU A 293 10.93 1.22 -16.00
CA LEU A 293 9.51 1.41 -16.26
C LEU A 293 9.29 2.73 -16.99
N ASN A 294 8.83 2.62 -18.23
CA ASN A 294 8.49 3.75 -19.11
C ASN A 294 6.98 3.98 -19.24
N THR A 295 6.17 3.07 -18.71
CA THR A 295 4.72 3.18 -18.71
C THR A 295 4.30 4.02 -17.50
N PRO A 296 3.46 5.06 -17.69
CA PRO A 296 2.83 5.74 -16.57
C PRO A 296 2.08 4.74 -15.71
N LEU A 297 2.22 4.87 -14.40
CA LEU A 297 1.51 4.04 -13.42
C LEU A 297 0.88 4.97 -12.39
N GLY A 298 -0.45 5.04 -12.43
CA GLY A 298 -1.29 5.82 -11.54
C GLY A 298 -1.41 5.19 -10.15
N SER A 299 -1.96 5.97 -9.22
CA SER A 299 -2.27 5.51 -7.87
C SER A 299 -3.24 4.31 -7.90
N GLY A 300 -2.98 3.28 -7.11
CA GLY A 300 -3.76 2.03 -7.06
C GLY A 300 -3.76 1.17 -8.33
N GLU A 301 -3.09 1.60 -9.41
CA GLU A 301 -2.89 0.72 -10.56
C GLU A 301 -1.98 -0.44 -10.20
N LYS A 302 -2.20 -1.57 -10.88
CA LYS A 302 -1.38 -2.77 -10.70
C LYS A 302 -0.63 -3.11 -11.98
N TYR A 303 0.67 -3.35 -11.82
CA TYR A 303 1.55 -3.83 -12.87
C TYR A 303 2.20 -5.14 -12.44
N THR A 304 2.38 -6.08 -13.38
CA THR A 304 3.05 -7.35 -13.12
C THR A 304 4.36 -7.44 -13.89
N ILE A 305 5.41 -7.77 -13.17
CA ILE A 305 6.75 -8.07 -13.66
C ILE A 305 6.95 -9.58 -13.55
N ASN A 306 7.02 -10.25 -14.70
CA ASN A 306 7.27 -11.68 -14.74
C ASN A 306 8.78 -11.95 -14.67
N ALA A 307 9.22 -12.71 -13.67
CA ALA A 307 10.58 -13.19 -13.53
C ALA A 307 10.61 -14.69 -13.78
N LYS A 308 11.43 -15.12 -14.76
CA LYS A 308 11.57 -16.54 -15.10
C LYS A 308 12.99 -16.99 -14.81
N VAL A 309 13.13 -18.03 -13.99
CA VAL A 309 14.41 -18.73 -13.84
C VAL A 309 14.60 -19.60 -15.08
N LYS A 310 15.63 -19.27 -15.86
CA LYS A 310 16.04 -20.05 -17.02
C LYS A 310 17.46 -20.55 -16.81
N PRO A 311 17.84 -21.68 -17.42
CA PRO A 311 19.26 -21.98 -17.56
C PRO A 311 19.91 -20.82 -18.32
N THR A 312 21.06 -20.34 -17.83
CA THR A 312 21.94 -19.46 -18.60
C THR A 312 22.31 -20.25 -19.87
N TYR A 313 22.00 -19.73 -21.06
CA TYR A 313 22.12 -20.50 -22.30
C TYR A 313 23.55 -21.05 -22.51
N LEU A 314 23.68 -22.38 -22.65
CA LEU A 314 24.47 -23.18 -23.61
C LEU A 314 25.22 -24.39 -23.00
N TYR A 315 24.93 -25.58 -23.55
CA TYR A 315 25.65 -26.87 -23.49
C TYR A 315 25.50 -27.80 -22.28
N GLN A 316 24.99 -29.00 -22.60
CA GLN A 316 24.74 -30.15 -21.74
C GLN A 316 25.98 -31.06 -21.68
N LEU A 317 27.16 -30.53 -21.36
CA LEU A 317 28.36 -31.33 -21.13
C LEU A 317 29.22 -30.68 -20.05
N ALA A 318 29.00 -31.11 -18.80
CA ALA A 318 29.79 -30.77 -17.60
C ALA A 318 29.99 -29.25 -17.38
N ASP A 319 28.96 -28.52 -16.95
CA ASP A 319 29.03 -27.06 -16.84
C ASP A 319 28.69 -26.51 -15.44
N PRO A 320 29.57 -25.73 -14.77
CA PRO A 320 29.28 -24.97 -13.55
C PRO A 320 28.12 -23.96 -13.66
N ASP A 321 27.62 -23.67 -14.87
CA ASP A 321 26.50 -22.76 -15.11
C ASP A 321 25.11 -23.37 -14.83
N LEU A 322 24.97 -24.70 -14.82
CA LEU A 322 23.77 -25.40 -14.32
C LEU A 322 23.52 -25.13 -12.84
N ASP A 323 24.61 -24.93 -12.11
CA ASP A 323 24.63 -24.59 -10.69
C ASP A 323 24.69 -23.06 -10.49
N ASN A 324 24.65 -22.25 -11.55
CA ASN A 324 24.63 -20.77 -11.50
C ASN A 324 23.51 -20.18 -12.37
N PRO A 325 22.24 -20.52 -12.11
CA PRO A 325 21.14 -19.99 -12.91
C PRO A 325 21.06 -18.46 -12.80
N THR A 326 20.55 -17.79 -13.82
CA THR A 326 20.18 -16.37 -13.71
C THR A 326 18.67 -16.28 -13.65
N ILE A 327 18.14 -15.61 -12.62
CA ILE A 327 16.74 -15.16 -12.65
C ILE A 327 16.69 -13.99 -13.61
N VAL A 328 15.95 -14.10 -14.70
CA VAL A 328 15.83 -13.03 -15.70
C VAL A 328 14.40 -12.50 -15.75
N LEU A 329 14.26 -11.19 -15.94
CA LEU A 329 12.97 -10.59 -16.23
C LEU A 329 12.53 -11.05 -17.62
N ALA A 330 11.29 -11.52 -17.74
CA ALA A 330 10.69 -11.79 -19.03
C ALA A 330 10.42 -10.44 -19.72
N ALA A 331 10.70 -10.38 -21.03
CA ALA A 331 10.22 -9.26 -21.83
C ALA A 331 8.68 -9.20 -21.76
N PRO A 332 8.09 -8.00 -21.69
CA PRO A 332 6.63 -7.83 -21.66
C PRO A 332 5.94 -8.43 -22.88
#